data_AF-A0A8T4DZ04-F1
#
_entry.id   AF-A0A8T4DZ04-F1
#
_cell.length_a   1.000
_cell.length_b   1.000
_cell.length_c   1.000
_cell.angle_alpha   90.00
_cell.angle_beta   90.00
_cell.angle_gamma   90.00
#
_symmetry.space_group_name_H-M   'P 1'
#
loop_
_entity.id
_entity.type
_entity.pdbx_description
1 polymer ?
#
loop_
_entity_poly.entity_id
_entity_poly.type
_entity_poly.pdbx_seq_one_letter_code
_entity_poly.pdbx_strand_id
1 'polypeptide(L)'
;MMRNKKKFICVGSIIFLFIGITIAPNSTALGIVERENQSVIATTHVCGASGEDFCTVLLTKQQVYEIKAVFDQLPDRLSQAESLKETQDIFSETIDSLQRYGLLPTSLCAKEVIWIVSGGVHSQLVTTLQQLSRIPQKKSYGDGIKNSFCLLAGNSSTTHFATLAKRITLRLYDIVDYGTGTALLRKVALALWLIFKEMSTMRQSILYRDGAHLGVAISHGNYHYAPYPDWFSPATGWLWTLGVNGRQNISGAFWGQKITSGWQPEDDWFMNYTWRGCLGFTGLITYLGEDRAYYLGSALHVNVGPNRP
;
A
#
# COMPACT_ATOMS: atom_id res chain seq x y z
N MET A 1 -26.12 -43.77 14.92
CA MET A 1 -25.03 -42.77 14.83
C MET A 1 -25.45 -41.45 14.14
N MET A 2 -26.73 -41.03 14.21
CA MET A 2 -27.25 -39.80 13.56
C MET A 2 -27.71 -38.71 14.54
N ARG A 3 -27.75 -38.98 15.86
CA ARG A 3 -28.27 -38.04 16.86
C ARG A 3 -27.31 -36.88 17.22
N ASN A 4 -26.01 -37.03 16.97
CA ASN A 4 -25.01 -36.00 17.31
C ASN A 4 -24.81 -34.92 16.24
N LYS A 5 -25.24 -35.14 14.98
CA LYS A 5 -25.10 -34.12 13.91
C LYS A 5 -26.06 -32.94 14.08
N LYS A 6 -27.24 -33.14 14.69
CA LYS A 6 -28.23 -32.07 14.90
C LYS A 6 -27.81 -31.06 15.98
N LYS A 7 -27.03 -31.47 16.98
CA LYS A 7 -26.55 -30.57 18.04
C LYS A 7 -25.48 -29.60 17.55
N PHE A 8 -24.60 -30.04 16.64
CA PHE A 8 -23.57 -29.17 16.06
C PHE A 8 -24.13 -28.06 15.15
N ILE A 9 -25.21 -28.35 14.41
CA ILE A 9 -25.85 -27.37 13.53
C ILE A 9 -26.50 -26.25 14.35
N CYS A 10 -27.22 -26.57 15.44
CA CYS A 10 -27.82 -25.54 16.29
C CYS A 10 -26.81 -24.63 16.99
N VAL A 11 -25.67 -25.17 17.45
CA VAL A 11 -24.64 -24.35 18.12
C VAL A 11 -23.95 -23.41 17.11
N GLY A 12 -23.67 -23.89 15.89
CA GLY A 12 -23.14 -23.04 14.82
C GLY A 12 -24.09 -21.90 14.45
N SER A 13 -25.39 -22.18 14.31
CA SER A 13 -26.41 -21.17 13.97
C SER A 13 -26.54 -20.08 15.03
N ILE A 14 -26.46 -20.45 16.33
CA ILE A 14 -26.54 -19.49 17.43
C ILE A 14 -25.31 -18.58 17.45
N ILE A 15 -24.11 -19.13 17.23
CA ILE A 15 -22.87 -18.32 17.16
C ILE A 15 -22.93 -17.35 15.96
N PHE A 16 -23.41 -17.79 14.79
CA PHE A 16 -23.61 -16.91 13.63
C PHE A 16 -24.67 -15.83 13.87
N LEU A 17 -25.74 -16.15 14.62
CA LEU A 17 -26.80 -15.19 14.95
C LEU A 17 -26.27 -14.05 15.85
N PHE A 18 -25.42 -14.37 16.83
CA PHE A 18 -24.84 -13.36 17.71
C PHE A 18 -23.81 -12.48 17.01
N ILE A 19 -23.07 -13.01 16.03
CA ILE A 19 -22.17 -12.21 15.18
C ILE A 19 -22.98 -11.26 14.25
N GLY A 20 -24.17 -11.67 13.81
CA GLY A 20 -25.05 -10.83 12.99
C GLY A 20 -25.67 -9.64 13.74
N ILE A 21 -25.87 -9.76 15.06
CA ILE A 21 -26.51 -8.70 15.88
C ILE A 21 -25.51 -7.63 16.33
N THR A 22 -24.22 -7.94 16.46
CA THR A 22 -23.17 -6.95 16.78
C THR A 22 -22.72 -6.12 15.57
N ILE A 23 -23.12 -6.49 14.35
CA ILE A 23 -22.84 -5.74 13.12
C ILE A 23 -24.13 -5.02 12.68
N ALA A 24 -24.72 -4.25 13.59
CA ALA A 24 -25.65 -3.20 13.17
C ALA A 24 -24.79 -2.05 12.60
N PRO A 25 -24.96 -1.68 11.32
CA PRO A 25 -24.22 -0.56 10.76
C PRO A 25 -24.72 0.72 11.44
N ASN A 26 -23.88 1.31 12.29
CA ASN A 26 -24.01 2.74 12.60
C ASN A 26 -23.61 3.51 11.35
N SER A 27 -24.51 3.58 10.38
CA SER A 27 -24.43 4.50 9.27
C SER A 27 -24.75 5.91 9.78
N THR A 28 -23.77 6.52 10.47
CA THR A 28 -23.62 7.98 10.40
C THR A 28 -23.23 8.29 8.97
N ALA A 29 -24.24 8.43 8.11
CA ALA A 29 -24.11 9.06 6.81
C ALA A 29 -23.49 10.44 7.06
N LEU A 30 -22.19 10.54 6.76
CA LEU A 30 -21.49 11.81 6.67
C LEU A 30 -22.16 12.53 5.49
N GLY A 31 -23.11 13.41 5.81
CA GLY A 31 -23.69 14.31 4.83
C GLY A 31 -22.56 15.15 4.26
N ILE A 32 -22.15 14.85 3.03
CA ILE A 32 -21.33 15.73 2.22
C ILE A 32 -22.23 16.92 1.90
N VAL A 33 -22.23 17.89 2.81
CA VAL A 33 -22.69 19.24 2.51
C VAL A 33 -21.66 19.77 1.54
N GLU A 34 -22.00 19.74 0.27
CA GLU A 34 -21.28 20.38 -0.82
C GLU A 34 -21.31 21.89 -0.58
N ARG A 35 -20.43 22.34 0.32
CA ARG A 35 -20.13 23.76 0.45
C ARG A 35 -19.19 24.08 -0.70
N GLU A 36 -19.63 25.03 -1.51
CA GLU A 36 -18.97 25.70 -2.63
C GLU A 36 -17.67 26.45 -2.23
N ASN A 37 -16.92 25.92 -1.27
CA ASN A 37 -15.66 26.45 -0.79
C ASN A 37 -14.52 25.57 -1.26
N GLN A 38 -13.51 26.23 -1.82
CA GLN A 38 -12.35 25.76 -2.57
C GLN A 38 -11.33 24.95 -1.73
N SER A 39 -11.81 24.07 -0.88
CA SER A 39 -11.00 23.22 -0.02
C SER A 39 -10.92 21.81 -0.57
N VAL A 40 -9.75 21.19 -0.44
CA VAL A 40 -9.46 19.82 -0.84
C VAL A 40 -9.16 19.01 0.41
N ILE A 41 -9.75 17.81 0.51
CA ILE A 41 -9.44 16.87 1.59
C ILE A 41 -8.15 16.15 1.22
N ALA A 42 -7.12 16.30 2.05
CA ALA A 42 -5.88 15.55 1.94
C ALA A 42 -5.79 14.50 3.04
N THR A 43 -5.33 13.31 2.68
CA THR A 43 -5.20 12.18 3.61
C THR A 43 -3.80 11.59 3.52
N THR A 44 -3.13 11.47 4.65
CA THR A 44 -1.83 10.78 4.77
C THR A 44 -1.97 9.54 5.63
N HIS A 45 -1.50 8.40 5.14
CA HIS A 45 -1.38 7.15 5.88
C HIS A 45 0.08 6.88 6.21
N VAL A 46 0.33 6.40 7.44
CA VAL A 46 1.64 5.90 7.87
C VAL A 46 1.61 4.39 7.88
N CYS A 47 2.43 3.78 7.04
CA CYS A 47 2.56 2.34 6.90
C CYS A 47 3.77 1.84 7.68
N GLY A 48 3.54 0.86 8.57
CA GLY A 48 4.60 0.19 9.35
C GLY A 48 4.85 0.77 10.74
N ALA A 49 4.06 1.75 11.19
CA ALA A 49 3.84 2.01 12.61
C ALA A 49 2.99 0.90 13.25
N SER A 50 2.91 0.85 14.58
CA SER A 50 2.14 -0.14 15.35
C SER A 50 0.61 0.08 15.27
N GLY A 51 0.08 0.35 14.07
CA GLY A 51 -1.29 0.73 13.79
C GLY A 51 -1.43 1.31 12.37
N GLU A 52 -2.66 1.34 11.85
CA GLU A 52 -3.00 2.18 10.69
C GLU A 52 -3.23 3.60 11.20
N ASP A 53 -2.16 4.37 11.35
CA ASP A 53 -2.26 5.80 11.66
C ASP A 53 -2.49 6.57 10.36
N PHE A 54 -3.57 7.35 10.32
CA PHE A 54 -3.84 8.26 9.22
C PHE A 54 -4.22 9.64 9.75
N CYS A 55 -3.95 10.66 8.96
CA CYS A 55 -4.36 12.03 9.21
C CYS A 55 -5.14 12.53 8.00
N THR A 56 -6.25 13.21 8.24
CA THR A 56 -7.02 13.88 7.21
C THR A 56 -7.12 15.36 7.54
N VAL A 57 -6.72 16.22 6.59
CA VAL A 57 -6.69 17.67 6.75
C VAL A 57 -7.44 18.32 5.61
N LEU A 58 -8.19 19.38 5.91
CA LEU A 58 -8.82 20.22 4.91
C LEU A 58 -7.83 21.31 4.48
N LEU A 59 -7.43 21.29 3.22
CA LEU A 59 -6.44 22.21 2.66
C LEU A 59 -7.08 23.18 1.67
N THR A 60 -6.56 24.41 1.61
CA THR A 60 -6.87 25.34 0.51
C THR A 60 -6.20 24.90 -0.78
N LYS A 61 -6.71 25.32 -1.95
CA LYS A 61 -6.05 25.08 -3.25
C LYS A 61 -4.58 25.53 -3.27
N GLN A 62 -4.28 26.69 -2.66
CA GLN A 62 -2.92 27.21 -2.57
C GLN A 62 -1.98 26.25 -1.81
N GLN A 63 -2.42 25.77 -0.64
CA GLN A 63 -1.65 24.78 0.13
C GLN A 63 -1.45 23.47 -0.66
N VAL A 64 -2.47 23.02 -1.40
CA VAL A 64 -2.32 21.85 -2.27
C VAL A 64 -1.25 22.08 -3.34
N TYR A 65 -1.22 23.24 -3.99
CA TYR A 65 -0.18 23.56 -4.98
C TYR A 65 1.22 23.59 -4.36
N GLU A 66 1.36 24.15 -3.16
CA GLU A 66 2.64 24.18 -2.44
C GLU A 66 3.12 22.78 -2.07
N ILE A 67 2.23 21.92 -1.58
CA ILE A 67 2.57 20.53 -1.25
C ILE A 67 2.91 19.73 -2.52
N LYS A 68 2.16 19.92 -3.61
CA LYS A 68 2.48 19.30 -4.90
C LYS A 68 3.85 19.72 -5.41
N ALA A 69 4.20 21.00 -5.29
CA ALA A 69 5.52 21.49 -5.67
C ALA A 69 6.65 20.79 -4.89
N VAL A 70 6.44 20.48 -3.60
CA VAL A 70 7.39 19.67 -2.82
C VAL A 70 7.59 18.29 -3.46
N PHE A 71 6.51 17.61 -3.82
CA PHE A 71 6.59 16.28 -4.47
C PHE A 71 7.12 16.33 -5.90
N ASP A 72 6.79 17.37 -6.67
CA ASP A 72 7.22 17.51 -8.07
C ASP A 72 8.73 17.79 -8.19
N GLN A 73 9.34 18.37 -7.16
CA GLN A 73 10.79 18.58 -7.08
C GLN A 73 11.57 17.34 -6.61
N LEU A 74 10.91 16.35 -5.99
CA LEU A 74 11.58 15.17 -5.45
C LEU A 74 12.36 14.36 -6.49
N PRO A 75 11.82 14.06 -7.70
CA PRO A 75 12.55 13.29 -8.70
C PRO A 75 13.92 13.87 -9.00
N ASP A 76 13.99 15.18 -9.21
CA ASP A 76 15.21 15.89 -9.55
C ASP A 76 16.19 15.86 -8.38
N ARG A 77 15.74 16.21 -7.17
CA ARG A 77 16.57 16.18 -5.95
C ARG A 77 17.13 14.78 -5.68
N LEU A 78 16.29 13.75 -5.77
CA LEU A 78 16.68 12.35 -5.56
C LEU A 78 17.57 11.80 -6.68
N SER A 79 17.44 12.32 -7.90
CA SER A 79 18.33 11.98 -9.01
C SER A 79 19.74 12.55 -8.80
N GLN A 80 19.86 13.68 -8.10
CA GLN A 80 21.11 14.39 -7.83
C GLN A 80 21.83 13.93 -6.57
N ALA A 81 21.12 13.47 -5.53
CA ALA A 81 21.73 12.95 -4.31
C ALA A 81 22.85 11.94 -4.65
N GLU A 82 24.00 11.93 -3.99
CA GLU A 82 25.09 10.99 -4.29
C GLU A 82 25.16 9.85 -3.27
N SER A 83 24.57 10.06 -2.11
CA SER A 83 24.67 9.16 -0.97
C SER A 83 23.32 8.77 -0.37
N LEU A 84 23.32 7.68 0.41
CA LEU A 84 22.18 7.29 1.24
C LEU A 84 21.81 8.38 2.24
N LYS A 85 22.82 9.06 2.79
CA LYS A 85 22.64 10.15 3.75
C LYS A 85 21.90 11.33 3.11
N GLU A 86 22.34 11.81 1.94
CA GLU A 86 21.65 12.89 1.22
C GLU A 86 20.22 12.50 0.86
N THR A 87 19.97 11.23 0.52
CA THR A 87 18.59 10.75 0.28
C THR A 87 17.73 10.85 1.54
N GLN A 88 18.28 10.45 2.70
CA GLN A 88 17.60 10.55 4.00
C GLN A 88 17.35 12.02 4.39
N ASP A 89 18.30 12.91 4.11
CA ASP A 89 18.15 14.35 4.33
C ASP A 89 17.00 14.91 3.47
N ILE A 90 16.92 14.55 2.18
CA ILE A 90 15.80 14.91 1.29
C ILE A 90 14.46 14.39 1.83
N PHE A 91 14.41 13.14 2.33
CA PHE A 91 13.21 12.57 2.93
C PHE A 91 12.81 13.33 4.20
N SER A 92 13.76 13.68 5.06
CA SER A 92 13.54 14.47 6.27
C SER A 92 12.92 15.83 5.95
N GLU A 93 13.51 16.59 5.04
CA GLU A 93 12.99 17.90 4.63
C GLU A 93 11.58 17.82 4.02
N THR A 94 11.28 16.72 3.33
CA THR A 94 9.95 16.45 2.78
C THR A 94 8.94 16.20 3.90
N ILE A 95 9.30 15.38 4.90
CA ILE A 95 8.46 15.10 6.06
C ILE A 95 8.21 16.37 6.87
N ASP A 96 9.24 17.19 7.09
CA ASP A 96 9.12 18.49 7.76
C ASP A 96 8.16 19.41 7.01
N SER A 97 8.21 19.39 5.67
CA SER A 97 7.27 20.14 4.83
C SER A 97 5.83 19.64 4.99
N LEU A 98 5.60 18.32 5.00
CA LEU A 98 4.27 17.75 5.24
C LEU A 98 3.75 18.08 6.65
N GLN A 99 4.62 18.07 7.66
CA GLN A 99 4.26 18.42 9.03
C GLN A 99 3.75 19.85 9.14
N ARG A 100 4.35 20.81 8.42
CA ARG A 100 3.92 22.22 8.42
C ARG A 100 2.47 22.41 7.95
N TYR A 101 1.95 21.50 7.13
CA TYR A 101 0.55 21.50 6.69
C TYR A 101 -0.35 20.56 7.51
N GLY A 102 0.14 20.02 8.62
CA GLY A 102 -0.60 19.08 9.47
C GLY A 102 -0.81 17.69 8.85
N LEU A 103 -0.07 17.35 7.79
CA LEU A 103 -0.25 16.09 7.06
C LEU A 103 0.42 14.87 7.71
N LEU A 104 0.86 14.98 8.96
CA LEU A 104 1.37 13.86 9.75
C LEU A 104 0.40 13.56 10.91
N PRO A 105 0.22 12.28 11.29
CA PRO A 105 -0.58 11.94 12.47
C PRO A 105 -0.01 12.58 13.72
N THR A 106 -0.88 13.12 14.58
CA THR A 106 -0.48 13.73 15.85
C THR A 106 0.03 12.72 16.87
N SER A 107 -0.23 11.42 16.65
CA SER A 107 0.27 10.30 17.47
C SER A 107 1.77 10.07 17.30
N LEU A 108 2.37 10.55 16.21
CA LEU A 108 3.77 10.30 15.86
C LEU A 108 4.53 11.62 15.78
N CYS A 109 5.72 11.67 16.39
CA CYS A 109 6.64 12.78 16.17
C CYS A 109 7.35 12.63 14.82
N ALA A 110 7.84 13.75 14.28
CA ALA A 110 8.57 13.78 13.00
C ALA A 110 9.73 12.77 12.96
N LYS A 111 10.45 12.62 14.08
CA LYS A 111 11.56 11.68 14.21
C LYS A 111 11.14 10.22 14.03
N GLU A 112 9.98 9.83 14.54
CA GLU A 112 9.44 8.48 14.35
C GLU A 112 9.05 8.26 12.90
N VAL A 113 8.39 9.24 12.28
CA VAL A 113 8.03 9.18 10.86
C VAL A 113 9.27 9.06 9.97
N ILE A 114 10.31 9.86 10.22
CA ILE A 114 11.60 9.79 9.50
C ILE A 114 12.23 8.42 9.67
N TRP A 115 12.19 7.84 10.87
CA TRP A 115 12.74 6.50 11.11
C TRP A 115 11.99 5.41 10.34
N ILE A 116 10.65 5.48 10.32
CA ILE A 116 9.78 4.58 9.54
C ILE A 116 10.11 4.68 8.04
N VAL A 117 10.11 5.91 7.53
CA VAL A 117 10.35 6.21 6.11
C VAL A 117 11.74 5.76 5.66
N SER A 118 12.76 5.99 6.50
CA SER A 118 14.15 5.63 6.19
C SER A 118 14.42 4.13 6.35
N GLY A 119 13.40 3.34 6.73
CA GLY A 119 13.47 1.89 6.86
C GLY A 119 14.27 1.40 8.08
N GLY A 120 14.63 2.29 9.00
CA GLY A 120 15.45 1.99 10.17
C GLY A 120 16.64 1.07 9.85
N VAL A 121 16.56 -0.17 10.35
CA VAL A 121 17.55 -1.26 10.21
C VAL A 121 17.89 -1.60 8.74
N HIS A 122 16.96 -1.39 7.80
CA HIS A 122 17.18 -1.72 6.39
C HIS A 122 18.30 -0.88 5.78
N SER A 123 18.44 0.39 6.19
CA SER A 123 19.47 1.30 5.68
C SER A 123 20.91 0.79 5.94
N GLN A 124 21.15 0.19 7.11
CA GLN A 124 22.43 -0.41 7.46
C GLN A 124 22.70 -1.67 6.64
N LEU A 125 21.67 -2.50 6.45
CA LEU A 125 21.77 -3.73 5.67
C LEU A 125 22.08 -3.43 4.18
N VAL A 126 21.51 -2.37 3.62
CA VAL A 126 21.79 -1.92 2.24
C VAL A 126 23.27 -1.59 2.04
N THR A 127 23.84 -0.80 2.94
CA THR A 127 25.25 -0.40 2.86
C THR A 127 26.17 -1.62 2.90
N THR A 128 25.92 -2.54 3.83
CA THR A 128 26.68 -3.80 3.95
C THR A 128 26.52 -4.68 2.70
N LEU A 129 25.30 -4.87 2.20
CA LEU A 129 25.05 -5.68 1.01
C LEU A 129 25.65 -5.07 -0.26
N GLN A 130 25.62 -3.75 -0.41
CA GLN A 130 26.27 -3.06 -1.54
C GLN A 130 27.79 -3.26 -1.51
N GLN A 131 28.41 -3.14 -0.34
CA GLN A 131 29.85 -3.37 -0.18
C GLN A 131 30.24 -4.83 -0.47
N LEU A 132 29.45 -5.79 0.03
CA LEU A 132 29.71 -7.22 -0.15
C LEU A 132 29.50 -7.69 -1.59
N SER A 133 28.48 -7.17 -2.25
CA SER A 133 28.06 -7.68 -3.55
C SER A 133 28.99 -7.27 -4.70
N ARG A 134 29.88 -6.27 -4.49
CA ARG A 134 30.70 -5.65 -5.56
C ARG A 134 29.89 -5.31 -6.82
N ILE A 135 28.56 -5.20 -6.69
CA ILE A 135 27.67 -4.98 -7.83
C ILE A 135 27.96 -3.56 -8.31
N PRO A 136 28.38 -3.38 -9.58
CA PRO A 136 28.50 -2.06 -10.15
C PRO A 136 27.16 -1.34 -9.97
N GLN A 137 27.17 -0.15 -9.37
CA GLN A 137 25.96 0.64 -9.23
C GLN A 137 25.46 0.99 -10.64
N LYS A 138 24.49 0.21 -11.13
CA LYS A 138 23.90 0.46 -12.44
C LYS A 138 22.87 1.56 -12.27
N LYS A 139 23.16 2.75 -12.80
CA LYS A 139 22.12 3.75 -13.06
C LYS A 139 21.28 3.22 -14.23
N SER A 140 20.06 2.79 -13.94
CA SER A 140 19.10 2.35 -14.95
C SER A 140 18.03 3.42 -15.11
N TYR A 141 17.90 3.94 -16.33
CA TYR A 141 16.88 4.93 -16.70
C TYR A 141 15.99 4.29 -17.76
N GLY A 142 14.68 4.26 -17.53
CA GLY A 142 13.68 3.89 -18.54
C GLY A 142 13.39 2.40 -18.74
N ASP A 143 14.32 1.49 -18.43
CA ASP A 143 14.14 0.03 -18.67
C ASP A 143 13.27 -0.70 -17.63
N GLY A 144 12.77 0.02 -16.63
CA GLY A 144 12.14 -0.54 -15.44
C GLY A 144 13.05 -0.47 -14.21
N ILE A 145 12.45 -0.77 -13.05
CA ILE A 145 13.13 -0.80 -11.76
C ILE A 145 13.04 -2.23 -11.25
N LYS A 146 14.20 -2.79 -10.89
CA LYS A 146 14.29 -4.05 -10.16
C LYS A 146 15.30 -3.87 -9.03
N ASN A 147 14.81 -3.62 -7.83
CA ASN A 147 15.63 -3.30 -6.67
C ASN A 147 15.18 -4.08 -5.44
N SER A 148 16.08 -4.24 -4.48
CA SER A 148 15.82 -4.95 -3.23
C SER A 148 16.41 -4.16 -2.08
N PHE A 149 15.75 -4.20 -0.92
CA PHE A 149 16.10 -3.41 0.27
C PHE A 149 16.38 -1.97 -0.15
N CYS A 150 15.35 -1.23 -0.53
CA CYS A 150 15.53 0.08 -1.14
C CYS A 150 14.74 1.15 -0.41
N LEU A 151 15.29 2.37 -0.38
CA LEU A 151 14.47 3.57 -0.24
C LEU A 151 13.68 3.76 -1.53
N LEU A 152 12.44 4.21 -1.38
CA LEU A 152 11.45 4.35 -2.44
C LEU A 152 10.74 5.69 -2.29
N ALA A 153 10.60 6.42 -3.40
CA ALA A 153 9.70 7.55 -3.50
C ALA A 153 8.96 7.49 -4.84
N GLY A 154 7.72 7.95 -4.89
CA GLY A 154 6.97 7.99 -6.12
C GLY A 154 5.70 8.83 -6.05
N ASN A 155 5.24 9.19 -7.23
CA ASN A 155 3.91 9.71 -7.49
C ASN A 155 3.31 8.84 -8.59
N SER A 156 2.19 8.18 -8.32
CA SER A 156 1.54 7.40 -9.38
C SER A 156 0.02 7.41 -9.29
N SER A 157 -0.60 7.42 -10.48
CA SER A 157 -2.01 7.10 -10.67
C SER A 157 -2.23 5.59 -10.60
N THR A 158 -3.49 5.17 -10.42
CA THR A 158 -3.90 3.75 -10.58
C THR A 158 -3.05 2.82 -9.68
N THR A 159 -2.77 3.29 -8.46
CA THR A 159 -1.91 2.62 -7.50
C THR A 159 -2.71 2.13 -6.32
N HIS A 160 -2.57 0.85 -5.99
CA HIS A 160 -3.30 0.18 -4.92
C HIS A 160 -2.36 -0.29 -3.83
N PHE A 161 -2.71 0.01 -2.58
CA PHE A 161 -1.95 -0.41 -1.41
C PHE A 161 -2.68 -1.57 -0.72
N ALA A 162 -2.00 -2.71 -0.57
CA ALA A 162 -2.57 -3.91 0.03
C ALA A 162 -1.79 -4.30 1.30
N THR A 163 -2.49 -4.30 2.43
CA THR A 163 -1.94 -4.72 3.72
C THR A 163 -1.75 -6.24 3.79
N LEU A 164 -1.00 -6.72 4.79
CA LEU A 164 -0.72 -8.15 5.00
C LEU A 164 -2.00 -9.01 5.07
N ALA A 165 -3.03 -8.48 5.72
CA ALA A 165 -4.35 -9.08 5.81
C ALA A 165 -4.92 -9.45 4.43
N LYS A 166 -5.00 -8.43 3.56
CA LYS A 166 -5.47 -8.55 2.19
C LYS A 166 -4.62 -9.57 1.42
N ARG A 167 -3.31 -9.61 1.65
CA ARG A 167 -2.39 -10.56 0.99
C ARG A 167 -2.62 -12.01 1.43
N ILE A 168 -2.82 -12.27 2.72
CA ILE A 168 -3.06 -13.63 3.23
C ILE A 168 -4.39 -14.14 2.70
N THR A 169 -5.43 -13.30 2.70
CA THR A 169 -6.71 -13.66 2.10
C THR A 169 -6.56 -14.05 0.63
N LEU A 170 -5.91 -13.22 -0.19
CA LEU A 170 -5.73 -13.49 -1.61
C LEU A 170 -4.99 -14.82 -1.85
N ARG A 171 -3.94 -15.11 -1.06
CA ARG A 171 -3.17 -16.36 -1.18
C ARG A 171 -3.94 -17.60 -0.78
N LEU A 172 -4.70 -17.53 0.31
CA LEU A 172 -5.53 -18.66 0.73
C LEU A 172 -6.63 -18.93 -0.28
N TYR A 173 -7.18 -17.88 -0.90
CA TYR A 173 -8.11 -18.01 -2.00
C TYR A 173 -7.48 -18.72 -3.22
N ASP A 174 -6.31 -18.29 -3.69
CA ASP A 174 -5.62 -18.90 -4.85
C ASP A 174 -5.45 -20.42 -4.69
N ILE A 175 -4.98 -20.84 -3.51
CA ILE A 175 -4.74 -22.25 -3.17
C ILE A 175 -6.05 -23.04 -3.21
N VAL A 176 -7.13 -22.40 -2.77
CA VAL A 176 -8.44 -22.98 -2.61
C VAL A 176 -9.17 -23.07 -3.96
N ASP A 177 -9.09 -22.04 -4.80
CA ASP A 177 -9.67 -21.98 -6.16
C ASP A 177 -9.01 -22.98 -7.12
N TYR A 178 -7.67 -22.98 -7.15
CA TYR A 178 -6.87 -23.90 -7.99
C TYR A 178 -7.17 -25.38 -7.69
N GLY A 179 -7.55 -25.70 -6.45
CA GLY A 179 -7.78 -27.08 -6.03
C GLY A 179 -9.17 -27.65 -6.28
N THR A 180 -10.22 -26.84 -6.49
CA THR A 180 -11.58 -27.34 -6.14
C THR A 180 -12.80 -26.85 -6.95
N GLY A 181 -12.70 -25.77 -7.74
CA GLY A 181 -13.66 -25.42 -8.81
C GLY A 181 -15.17 -25.35 -8.50
N THR A 182 -15.64 -25.13 -7.25
CA THR A 182 -17.09 -25.22 -6.91
C THR A 182 -17.66 -24.09 -6.04
N ALA A 183 -18.97 -23.82 -6.14
CA ALA A 183 -19.69 -22.71 -5.49
C ALA A 183 -19.76 -22.78 -3.94
N LEU A 184 -19.63 -23.97 -3.34
CA LEU A 184 -19.51 -24.12 -1.88
C LEU A 184 -18.24 -23.44 -1.35
N LEU A 185 -17.20 -23.39 -2.17
CA LEU A 185 -15.94 -22.76 -1.82
C LEU A 185 -15.97 -21.25 -1.86
N ARG A 186 -16.84 -20.62 -2.67
CA ARG A 186 -17.07 -19.17 -2.57
C ARG A 186 -17.53 -18.78 -1.17
N LYS A 187 -18.43 -19.59 -0.59
CA LYS A 187 -18.95 -19.36 0.77
C LYS A 187 -17.90 -19.62 1.84
N VAL A 188 -17.06 -20.65 1.66
CA VAL A 188 -15.94 -20.94 2.58
C VAL A 188 -14.86 -19.87 2.47
N ALA A 189 -14.51 -19.42 1.26
CA ALA A 189 -13.56 -18.36 1.02
C ALA A 189 -14.03 -17.01 1.58
N LEU A 190 -15.31 -16.67 1.40
CA LEU A 190 -15.89 -15.46 1.99
C LEU A 190 -15.90 -15.55 3.53
N ALA A 191 -16.29 -16.69 4.10
CA ALA A 191 -16.25 -16.90 5.55
C ALA A 191 -14.81 -16.85 6.08
N LEU A 192 -13.85 -17.46 5.38
CA LEU A 192 -12.43 -17.35 5.69
C LEU A 192 -11.95 -15.91 5.53
N TRP A 193 -12.36 -15.16 4.52
CA TRP A 193 -12.02 -13.74 4.38
C TRP A 193 -12.53 -12.93 5.56
N LEU A 194 -13.79 -13.11 5.98
CA LEU A 194 -14.35 -12.44 7.14
C LEU A 194 -13.58 -12.82 8.41
N ILE A 195 -13.31 -14.11 8.62
CA ILE A 195 -12.50 -14.59 9.75
C ILE A 195 -11.07 -14.04 9.66
N PHE A 196 -10.46 -13.98 8.48
CA PHE A 196 -9.11 -13.46 8.28
C PHE A 196 -9.04 -11.95 8.34
N LYS A 197 -10.12 -11.23 8.04
CA LYS A 197 -10.27 -9.79 8.25
C LYS A 197 -10.26 -9.51 9.74
N GLU A 198 -11.09 -10.21 10.51
CA GLU A 198 -11.14 -10.12 11.97
C GLU A 198 -9.84 -10.61 12.65
N MET A 199 -9.31 -11.74 12.19
CA MET A 199 -8.00 -12.25 12.61
C MET A 199 -6.86 -11.37 12.11
N SER A 200 -7.03 -10.58 11.06
CA SER A 200 -6.07 -9.57 10.64
C SER A 200 -6.03 -8.47 11.66
N THR A 201 -7.20 -7.99 12.10
CA THR A 201 -7.33 -7.01 13.17
C THR A 201 -6.71 -7.56 14.48
N MET A 202 -6.95 -8.83 14.81
CA MET A 202 -6.40 -9.49 16.00
C MET A 202 -4.94 -10.00 15.87
N ARG A 203 -4.44 -10.33 14.67
CA ARG A 203 -3.04 -10.75 14.46
C ARG A 203 -2.14 -9.59 14.14
N GLN A 204 -2.65 -8.47 13.62
CA GLN A 204 -1.89 -7.23 13.62
C GLN A 204 -1.52 -6.89 15.07
N SER A 205 -2.45 -7.00 16.04
CA SER A 205 -2.15 -6.80 17.47
C SER A 205 -1.14 -7.77 18.08
N ILE A 206 -1.03 -9.00 17.55
CA ILE A 206 -0.07 -10.00 18.03
C ILE A 206 1.28 -9.93 17.27
N LEU A 207 1.29 -9.67 15.96
CA LEU A 207 2.49 -9.39 15.16
C LEU A 207 3.10 -8.03 15.51
N TYR A 208 2.34 -7.11 16.13
CA TYR A 208 2.83 -5.85 16.72
C TYR A 208 3.81 -6.08 17.89
N ARG A 209 3.85 -7.26 18.52
CA ARG A 209 4.82 -7.55 19.59
C ARG A 209 6.16 -8.09 19.10
N ASP A 210 6.20 -8.84 17.99
CA ASP A 210 7.41 -9.60 17.59
C ASP A 210 7.79 -9.57 16.10
N GLY A 211 7.11 -8.83 15.20
CA GLY A 211 7.52 -8.86 13.78
C GLY A 211 6.73 -7.99 12.79
N ALA A 212 7.02 -6.69 12.77
CA ALA A 212 6.51 -5.66 11.86
C ALA A 212 7.01 -5.75 10.39
N HIS A 213 7.28 -6.95 9.85
CA HIS A 213 8.19 -7.08 8.68
C HIS A 213 7.59 -7.49 7.34
N LEU A 214 6.28 -7.63 7.20
CA LEU A 214 5.72 -7.99 5.87
C LEU A 214 5.24 -6.80 5.04
N GLY A 215 5.22 -5.59 5.61
CA GLY A 215 4.91 -4.30 4.97
C GLY A 215 3.68 -4.28 4.05
N VAL A 216 3.44 -3.13 3.44
CA VAL A 216 2.37 -2.95 2.44
C VAL A 216 2.87 -3.42 1.07
N ALA A 217 2.01 -4.06 0.29
CA ALA A 217 2.29 -4.29 -1.13
C ALA A 217 1.71 -3.12 -1.93
N ILE A 218 2.51 -2.55 -2.82
CA ILE A 218 2.04 -1.53 -3.77
C ILE A 218 1.86 -2.20 -5.12
N SER A 219 0.68 -2.03 -5.70
CA SER A 219 0.35 -2.51 -7.03
C SER A 219 0.18 -1.33 -7.97
N HIS A 220 0.77 -1.43 -9.16
CA HIS A 220 0.79 -0.38 -10.17
C HIS A 220 0.10 -0.88 -11.44
N GLY A 221 -0.93 -0.15 -11.85
CA GLY A 221 -1.82 -0.53 -12.95
C GLY A 221 -3.00 -1.35 -12.44
N ASN A 222 -4.12 -1.24 -13.15
CA ASN A 222 -5.37 -1.93 -12.80
C ASN A 222 -6.09 -2.47 -14.04
N TYR A 223 -6.83 -3.55 -13.81
CA TYR A 223 -7.81 -4.10 -14.73
C TYR A 223 -9.21 -3.87 -14.14
N HIS A 224 -10.17 -3.43 -14.93
CA HIS A 224 -11.57 -3.35 -14.51
C HIS A 224 -12.42 -4.22 -15.46
N TYR A 225 -13.31 -5.07 -14.93
CA TYR A 225 -14.28 -5.79 -15.75
C TYR A 225 -15.36 -4.84 -16.30
N ALA A 226 -15.92 -5.19 -17.47
CA ALA A 226 -17.00 -4.47 -18.15
C ALA A 226 -18.12 -3.99 -17.19
N PRO A 227 -18.73 -2.80 -17.42
CA PRO A 227 -18.91 -2.14 -18.73
C PRO A 227 -18.06 -0.88 -19.02
N TYR A 228 -17.04 -0.54 -18.24
CA TYR A 228 -16.29 0.73 -18.41
C TYR A 228 -15.21 0.64 -19.50
N PRO A 229 -15.15 1.52 -20.52
CA PRO A 229 -14.33 1.36 -21.74
C PRO A 229 -12.80 1.45 -21.59
N ASP A 230 -12.25 1.87 -20.45
CA ASP A 230 -10.80 1.99 -20.23
C ASP A 230 -10.24 0.76 -19.48
N TRP A 231 -10.22 -0.36 -20.19
CA TRP A 231 -10.07 -1.73 -19.65
C TRP A 231 -8.72 -2.08 -19.03
N PHE A 232 -7.65 -1.37 -19.38
CA PHE A 232 -6.30 -1.62 -18.88
C PHE A 232 -5.53 -0.31 -18.84
N SER A 233 -5.24 0.20 -17.65
CA SER A 233 -4.43 1.41 -17.53
C SER A 233 -3.16 1.13 -16.72
N PRO A 234 -1.97 1.41 -17.28
CA PRO A 234 -0.74 1.41 -16.48
C PRO A 234 -0.86 2.49 -15.40
N ALA A 235 -0.09 2.33 -14.32
CA ALA A 235 0.15 3.48 -13.46
C ALA A 235 0.91 4.55 -14.24
N THR A 236 0.55 5.81 -14.07
CA THR A 236 1.27 6.94 -14.68
C THR A 236 1.87 7.83 -13.60
N GLY A 237 3.10 8.29 -13.82
CA GLY A 237 3.79 9.19 -12.90
C GLY A 237 5.29 8.92 -12.87
N TRP A 238 5.88 8.86 -11.70
CA TRP A 238 7.30 8.57 -11.52
C TRP A 238 7.55 7.70 -10.29
N LEU A 239 8.61 6.91 -10.37
CA LEU A 239 9.11 6.08 -9.28
C LEU A 239 10.63 6.17 -9.23
N TRP A 240 11.17 6.30 -8.02
CA TRP A 240 12.59 6.36 -7.77
C TRP A 240 12.95 5.38 -6.65
N THR A 241 14.10 4.70 -6.79
CA THR A 241 14.66 3.82 -5.77
C THR A 241 16.15 3.99 -5.57
N LEU A 242 16.61 3.76 -4.35
CA LEU A 242 18.02 3.54 -4.00
C LEU A 242 18.12 2.30 -3.10
N GLY A 243 18.73 1.24 -3.61
CA GLY A 243 18.86 -0.04 -2.89
C GLY A 243 20.06 -0.84 -3.35
N VAL A 244 20.02 -2.16 -3.16
CA VAL A 244 21.14 -3.07 -3.49
C VAL A 244 21.61 -2.92 -4.95
N ASN A 245 20.70 -2.71 -5.90
CA ASN A 245 21.04 -2.56 -7.32
C ASN A 245 21.36 -1.11 -7.73
N GLY A 246 21.72 -0.26 -6.74
CA GLY A 246 22.01 1.15 -6.96
C GLY A 246 20.73 1.98 -7.14
N ARG A 247 20.90 3.14 -7.79
CA ARG A 247 19.82 4.08 -8.09
C ARG A 247 19.12 3.72 -9.38
N GLN A 248 17.79 3.67 -9.34
CA GLN A 248 16.95 3.41 -10.51
C GLN A 248 15.74 4.33 -10.47
N ASN A 249 15.30 4.78 -11.63
CA ASN A 249 14.07 5.57 -11.76
C ASN A 249 13.32 5.20 -13.05
N ILE A 250 12.02 5.42 -13.02
CA ILE A 250 11.13 5.33 -14.17
C ILE A 250 10.13 6.48 -14.12
N SER A 251 9.74 6.98 -15.27
CA SER A 251 8.71 8.02 -15.42
C SER A 251 7.83 7.71 -16.61
N GLY A 252 6.61 8.25 -16.62
CA GLY A 252 5.59 7.92 -17.61
C GLY A 252 4.72 6.76 -17.15
N ALA A 253 4.40 5.85 -18.08
CA ALA A 253 3.54 4.70 -17.83
C ALA A 253 4.34 3.47 -17.39
N PHE A 254 3.92 2.80 -16.32
CA PHE A 254 4.54 1.56 -15.83
C PHE A 254 3.57 0.61 -15.14
N TRP A 255 3.95 -0.66 -15.11
CA TRP A 255 3.24 -1.77 -14.46
C TRP A 255 4.09 -2.37 -13.36
N GLY A 256 3.43 -2.87 -12.31
CA GLY A 256 4.07 -3.86 -11.46
C GLY A 256 4.46 -5.09 -12.27
N GLN A 257 5.61 -5.68 -12.00
CA GLN A 257 6.13 -6.81 -12.80
C GLN A 257 5.78 -8.19 -12.22
N LYS A 258 4.84 -8.23 -11.27
CA LYS A 258 4.36 -9.47 -10.67
C LYS A 258 2.85 -9.45 -10.58
N ILE A 259 2.21 -10.34 -11.34
CA ILE A 259 0.77 -10.57 -11.22
C ILE A 259 0.47 -11.03 -9.79
N THR A 260 -0.39 -10.27 -9.12
CA THR A 260 -1.11 -10.75 -7.94
C THR A 260 -2.51 -11.09 -8.42
N SER A 261 -2.85 -12.37 -8.42
CA SER A 261 -4.19 -12.84 -8.70
C SER A 261 -5.20 -12.05 -7.86
N GLY A 262 -6.23 -11.53 -8.54
CA GLY A 262 -7.27 -10.71 -7.94
C GLY A 262 -8.58 -11.47 -7.99
N TRP A 263 -9.18 -11.70 -6.82
CA TRP A 263 -10.62 -11.86 -6.68
C TRP A 263 -11.06 -11.02 -5.47
N GLN A 264 -12.03 -10.13 -5.68
CA GLN A 264 -12.82 -9.50 -4.62
C GLN A 264 -14.21 -10.17 -4.59
N PRO A 265 -14.86 -10.28 -3.41
CA PRO A 265 -16.23 -10.78 -3.32
C PRO A 265 -17.20 -10.02 -4.22
N GLU A 266 -18.12 -10.76 -4.85
CA GLU A 266 -19.13 -10.30 -5.83
C GLU A 266 -20.03 -9.14 -5.36
N ASP A 267 -19.97 -8.72 -4.09
CA ASP A 267 -20.72 -7.56 -3.60
C ASP A 267 -20.04 -6.22 -3.96
N ASP A 268 -18.74 -6.23 -4.29
CA ASP A 268 -18.05 -5.15 -5.00
C ASP A 268 -17.72 -5.67 -6.41
N TRP A 269 -18.44 -5.22 -7.44
CA TRP A 269 -18.36 -5.71 -8.83
C TRP A 269 -17.02 -5.43 -9.55
N PHE A 270 -15.94 -5.18 -8.82
CA PHE A 270 -14.63 -4.84 -9.31
C PHE A 270 -13.70 -6.07 -9.29
N MET A 271 -13.74 -6.86 -10.36
CA MET A 271 -12.70 -7.86 -10.65
C MET A 271 -11.40 -7.14 -11.05
N ASN A 272 -10.62 -6.70 -10.06
CA ASN A 272 -9.41 -5.94 -10.27
C ASN A 272 -8.17 -6.86 -10.22
N TYR A 273 -7.65 -7.26 -11.39
CA TYR A 273 -6.27 -7.73 -11.45
C TYR A 273 -5.36 -6.54 -11.16
N THR A 274 -4.54 -6.70 -10.13
CA THR A 274 -3.56 -5.70 -9.75
C THR A 274 -2.17 -6.31 -9.95
N TRP A 275 -1.26 -5.52 -10.50
CA TRP A 275 0.11 -5.95 -10.71
C TRP A 275 0.98 -5.40 -9.59
N ARG A 276 1.43 -6.27 -8.70
CA ARG A 276 2.29 -5.89 -7.59
C ARG A 276 3.65 -5.44 -8.12
N GLY A 277 3.97 -4.18 -7.88
CA GLY A 277 5.29 -3.61 -8.20
C GLY A 277 6.18 -3.43 -6.98
N CYS A 278 5.63 -3.31 -5.79
CA CYS A 278 6.39 -3.16 -4.55
C CYS A 278 5.92 -4.16 -3.50
N LEU A 279 6.86 -4.67 -2.71
CA LEU A 279 6.62 -5.59 -1.61
C LEU A 279 7.33 -5.11 -0.35
N GLY A 280 6.61 -5.14 0.76
CA GLY A 280 7.18 -4.81 2.07
C GLY A 280 7.41 -3.30 2.23
N PHE A 281 6.52 -2.48 1.67
CA PHE A 281 6.56 -1.03 1.80
C PHE A 281 6.25 -0.59 3.23
N THR A 282 7.06 0.34 3.73
CA THR A 282 6.94 1.00 5.03
C THR A 282 7.27 2.47 4.82
N GLY A 283 6.42 3.40 5.23
CA GLY A 283 6.57 4.82 4.93
C GLY A 283 5.26 5.60 4.94
N LEU A 284 5.22 6.70 4.21
CA LEU A 284 4.05 7.56 4.06
C LEU A 284 3.37 7.35 2.72
N ILE A 285 2.04 7.45 2.71
CA ILE A 285 1.20 7.53 1.52
C ILE A 285 0.29 8.74 1.68
N THR A 286 0.39 9.72 0.80
CA THR A 286 -0.40 10.95 0.83
C THR A 286 -1.26 11.06 -0.43
N TYR A 287 -2.54 11.38 -0.23
CA TYR A 287 -3.52 11.69 -1.27
C TYR A 287 -3.93 13.15 -1.13
N LEU A 288 -3.89 13.90 -2.23
CA LEU A 288 -4.20 15.34 -2.27
C LEU A 288 -5.49 15.62 -3.06
N GLY A 289 -6.53 14.81 -2.83
CA GLY A 289 -7.83 14.94 -3.49
C GLY A 289 -7.89 14.56 -4.97
N GLU A 290 -6.82 13.99 -5.51
CA GLU A 290 -6.73 13.47 -6.88
C GLU A 290 -6.50 11.96 -6.86
N ASP A 291 -6.72 11.28 -8.00
CA ASP A 291 -6.46 9.85 -8.20
C ASP A 291 -4.95 9.52 -8.29
N ARG A 292 -4.12 10.22 -7.52
CA ARG A 292 -2.67 10.06 -7.44
C ARG A 292 -2.25 9.85 -6.00
N ALA A 293 -1.45 8.82 -5.80
CA ALA A 293 -0.79 8.56 -4.54
C ALA A 293 0.64 9.08 -4.59
N TYR A 294 0.98 9.94 -3.64
CA TYR A 294 2.36 10.31 -3.33
C TYR A 294 2.85 9.40 -2.22
N TYR A 295 4.04 8.82 -2.34
CA TYR A 295 4.56 7.95 -1.31
C TYR A 295 6.07 8.05 -1.21
N LEU A 296 6.55 7.93 0.02
CA LEU A 296 7.97 7.98 0.37
C LEU A 296 8.22 7.00 1.52
N GLY A 297 9.28 6.22 1.44
CA GLY A 297 9.52 5.15 2.40
C GLY A 297 10.64 4.21 2.02
N SER A 298 10.53 2.99 2.53
CA SER A 298 11.41 1.86 2.25
C SER A 298 10.61 0.65 1.79
N ALA A 299 11.26 -0.24 1.04
CA ALA A 299 10.65 -1.44 0.51
C ALA A 299 11.65 -2.61 0.49
N LEU A 300 11.16 -3.83 0.75
CA LEU A 300 11.96 -5.05 0.64
C LEU A 300 12.30 -5.36 -0.83
N HIS A 301 11.36 -5.14 -1.73
CA HIS A 301 11.55 -5.42 -3.15
C HIS A 301 10.67 -4.55 -4.03
N VAL A 302 11.24 -4.02 -5.10
CA VAL A 302 10.55 -3.25 -6.13
C VAL A 302 10.86 -3.88 -7.49
N ASN A 303 9.82 -4.14 -8.27
CA ASN A 303 9.90 -4.64 -9.64
C ASN A 303 8.79 -4.01 -10.49
N VAL A 304 9.12 -2.96 -11.23
CA VAL A 304 8.21 -2.26 -12.16
C VAL A 304 8.84 -2.11 -13.54
N GLY A 305 8.04 -1.98 -14.59
CA GLY A 305 8.53 -1.85 -15.96
C GLY A 305 7.49 -1.27 -16.91
N PRO A 306 7.90 -0.78 -18.09
CA PRO A 306 7.00 -0.16 -19.05
C PRO A 306 6.04 -1.17 -19.70
N ASN A 307 6.47 -2.43 -19.81
CA ASN A 307 5.67 -3.49 -20.42
C ASN A 307 4.79 -4.17 -19.37
N ARG A 308 3.59 -4.59 -19.79
CA ARG A 308 2.73 -5.42 -18.96
C ARG A 308 3.38 -6.82 -18.77
N PRO A 309 3.33 -7.40 -17.57
CA PRO A 309 3.80 -8.78 -17.34
C PRO A 309 2.96 -9.83 -18.02
#